data_AF-A0A953SHU9-F1
#
_entry.id   AF-A0A953SHU9-F1
#
_cell.length_a   1.000
_cell.length_b   1.000
_cell.length_c   1.000
_cell.angle_alpha   90.00
_cell.angle_beta   90.00
_cell.angle_gamma   90.00
#
_symmetry.space_group_name_H-M   'P 1'
#
loop_
_entity.id
_entity.type
_entity.pdbx_description
1 polymer ?
#
loop_
_entity_poly.entity_id
_entity_poly.type
_entity_poly.pdbx_seq_one_letter_code
_entity_poly.pdbx_strand_id
1 'polypeptide(L)'
;MIRAPSLIPAPRLVRRKTQRRVRGWTGVIVLTALLGGAGSVAARSWAVDPQGATTADVNEAEQRLADQTHARDALRAEAASAAATLHAVSAASDHADWSILLAYIARLCGDRITLGSLILEPGADGDGFDLRIQGQGRAQQDIAAFT
;
A
#
# COMPACT_ATOMS: atom_id res chain seq x y z
N MET A 1 81.10 21.43 44.64
CA MET A 1 79.62 21.42 44.65
C MET A 1 79.14 20.17 45.37
N ILE A 2 78.72 20.29 46.63
CA ILE A 2 78.25 19.17 47.45
C ILE A 2 76.75 19.00 47.17
N ARG A 3 76.34 17.89 46.55
CA ARG A 3 74.93 17.54 46.36
C ARG A 3 74.36 17.12 47.71
N ALA A 4 73.40 17.88 48.22
CA ALA A 4 72.68 17.50 49.43
C ALA A 4 71.98 16.14 49.23
N PRO A 5 72.04 15.22 50.21
CA PRO A 5 71.33 13.95 50.15
C PRO A 5 69.82 14.22 50.10
N SER A 6 69.18 13.72 49.04
CA SER A 6 67.72 13.76 48.89
C SER A 6 67.08 12.96 50.03
N LEU A 7 66.54 13.67 51.02
CA LEU A 7 65.80 13.11 52.17
C LEU A 7 64.38 12.64 51.80
N ILE A 8 64.14 12.33 50.52
CA ILE A 8 62.84 11.81 50.09
C ILE A 8 62.79 10.33 50.51
N PRO A 9 61.84 9.93 51.37
CA PRO A 9 61.77 8.55 51.86
C PRO A 9 61.56 7.59 50.68
N ALA A 10 62.53 6.70 50.48
CA ALA A 10 62.54 5.63 49.47
C ALA A 10 61.19 4.91 49.26
N PRO A 11 60.38 4.58 50.30
CA PRO A 11 59.10 3.91 50.09
C PRO A 11 58.10 4.72 49.26
N ARG A 12 58.15 6.06 49.29
CA ARG A 12 57.25 6.91 48.49
C ARG A 12 57.61 6.87 47.00
N LEU A 13 58.90 6.72 46.67
CA LEU A 13 59.37 6.61 45.29
C LEU A 13 59.01 5.25 44.69
N VAL A 14 59.16 4.17 45.47
CA VAL A 14 58.78 2.81 45.04
C VAL A 14 57.27 2.72 44.80
N ARG A 15 56.44 3.25 45.72
CA ARG A 15 54.98 3.24 45.58
C ARG A 15 54.49 4.01 44.34
N ARG A 16 55.12 5.14 44.01
CA ARG A 16 54.78 5.90 42.78
C ARG A 16 55.17 5.14 41.51
N LYS A 17 56.30 4.43 41.50
CA LYS A 17 56.73 3.61 40.35
C LYS A 17 55.81 2.41 40.15
N THR A 18 55.42 1.72 41.22
CA THR A 18 54.51 0.57 41.12
C THR A 18 53.10 0.99 40.70
N GLN A 19 52.55 2.09 41.23
CA GLN A 19 51.23 2.58 40.82
C GLN A 19 51.16 2.94 39.33
N ARG A 20 52.22 3.52 38.76
CA ARG A 20 52.28 3.82 37.31
C ARG A 20 52.30 2.54 36.47
N ARG A 21 53.07 1.54 36.90
CA ARG A 21 53.11 0.24 36.21
C ARG A 21 51.75 -0.45 36.28
N VAL A 22 51.14 -0.54 37.47
CA VAL A 22 49.82 -1.15 37.65
C VAL A 22 48.77 -0.46 36.78
N ARG A 23 48.75 0.87 36.73
CA ARG A 23 47.84 1.64 35.86
C ARG A 23 48.02 1.34 34.37
N GLY A 24 49.27 1.21 33.93
CA GLY A 24 49.58 0.81 32.55
C GLY A 24 49.04 -0.59 32.23
N TRP A 25 49.31 -1.56 33.10
CA TRP A 25 48.86 -2.95 32.92
C TRP A 25 47.34 -3.09 32.97
N THR A 26 46.66 -2.38 33.88
CA THR A 26 45.18 -2.37 33.91
C THR A 26 44.59 -1.79 32.64
N GLY A 27 45.20 -0.76 32.05
CA GLY A 27 44.74 -0.21 30.78
C GLY A 27 44.84 -1.21 29.64
N VAL A 28 45.96 -1.95 29.56
CA VAL A 28 46.16 -2.99 28.54
C VAL A 28 45.13 -4.12 28.69
N ILE A 29 44.87 -4.59 29.93
CA ILE A 29 43.90 -5.66 30.18
C ILE A 29 42.47 -5.22 29.83
N VAL A 30 42.08 -3.99 30.18
CA VAL A 30 40.75 -3.47 29.83
C VAL A 30 40.60 -3.32 28.32
N LEU A 31 41.63 -2.84 27.63
CA LEU A 31 41.62 -2.69 26.18
C LEU A 31 41.49 -4.05 25.47
N THR A 32 42.24 -5.06 25.91
CA THR A 32 42.16 -6.40 25.32
C THR A 32 40.82 -7.07 25.62
N ALA A 33 40.25 -6.87 26.81
CA ALA A 33 38.91 -7.35 27.14
C ALA A 33 37.83 -6.68 26.28
N LEU A 34 37.94 -5.36 26.04
CA LEU A 34 37.02 -4.62 25.15
C LEU A 34 37.12 -5.11 23.71
N LEU A 35 38.33 -5.28 23.18
CA LEU A 35 38.53 -5.77 21.81
C LEU A 35 38.02 -7.21 21.64
N GLY A 36 38.29 -8.09 22.62
CA GLY A 36 37.79 -9.46 22.62
C GLY A 36 36.25 -9.53 22.73
N GLY A 37 35.66 -8.70 23.60
CA GLY A 37 34.21 -8.60 23.75
C GLY A 37 33.51 -8.05 22.49
N ALA A 38 34.05 -6.98 21.91
CA ALA A 38 33.52 -6.41 20.66
C ALA A 38 33.59 -7.41 19.50
N GLY A 39 34.70 -8.15 19.38
CA GLY A 39 34.85 -9.18 18.36
C GLY A 39 33.86 -10.33 18.51
N SER A 40 33.56 -10.75 19.73
CA SER A 40 32.63 -11.86 19.98
C SER A 40 31.15 -11.47 19.80
N VAL A 41 30.78 -10.21 20.06
CA VAL A 41 29.44 -9.68 19.71
C VAL A 41 29.28 -9.56 18.20
N ALA A 42 30.28 -9.05 17.48
CA ALA A 42 30.25 -8.94 16.02
C ALA A 42 30.22 -10.32 15.33
N ALA A 43 30.97 -11.30 15.84
CA ALA A 43 30.93 -12.66 15.33
C ALA A 43 29.56 -13.33 15.54
N ARG A 44 28.89 -13.05 16.68
CA ARG A 44 27.54 -13.56 16.93
C ARG A 44 26.49 -12.92 16.03
N SER A 45 26.57 -11.62 15.73
CA SER A 45 25.60 -10.99 14.82
C SER A 45 25.72 -11.50 13.39
N TRP A 46 26.90 -11.99 12.98
CA TRP A 46 27.12 -12.58 11.67
C TRP A 46 26.80 -14.08 11.62
N ALA A 47 26.80 -14.76 12.77
CA ALA A 47 26.46 -16.18 12.90
C ALA A 47 24.97 -16.45 13.14
N VAL A 48 24.14 -15.41 13.33
CA VAL A 48 22.67 -15.55 13.29
C VAL A 48 22.28 -15.72 11.83
N ASP A 49 21.81 -16.91 11.50
CA ASP A 49 21.48 -17.41 10.16
C ASP A 49 20.93 -16.36 9.17
N PRO A 50 21.68 -16.00 8.12
CA PRO A 50 21.15 -15.20 7.03
C PRO A 50 20.17 -15.98 6.13
N GLN A 51 20.05 -17.30 6.25
CA GLN A 51 19.23 -18.15 5.36
C GLN A 51 17.80 -18.43 5.88
N GLY A 52 17.59 -18.39 7.20
CA GLY A 52 16.28 -18.67 7.80
C GLY A 52 15.33 -17.47 7.82
N ALA A 53 15.85 -16.25 8.03
CA ALA A 53 15.06 -15.03 8.00
C ALA A 53 14.73 -14.58 6.57
N THR A 54 15.68 -14.72 5.64
CA THR A 54 15.50 -14.23 4.26
C THR A 54 14.47 -15.00 3.46
N THR A 55 14.32 -16.31 3.64
CA THR A 55 13.35 -17.10 2.86
C THR A 55 11.92 -16.85 3.30
N ALA A 56 11.68 -16.69 4.60
CA ALA A 56 10.37 -16.29 5.12
C ALA A 56 10.01 -14.86 4.70
N ASP A 57 10.95 -13.92 4.81
CA ASP A 57 10.73 -12.52 4.41
C ASP A 57 10.51 -12.39 2.90
N VAL A 58 11.22 -13.19 2.09
CA VAL A 58 11.02 -13.22 0.63
C VAL A 58 9.67 -13.81 0.27
N ASN A 59 9.25 -14.92 0.89
CA ASN A 59 7.93 -15.51 0.66
C ASN A 59 6.80 -14.55 1.06
N GLU A 60 6.95 -13.84 2.18
CA GLU A 60 5.99 -12.83 2.62
C GLU A 60 5.96 -11.63 1.65
N ALA A 61 7.12 -11.19 1.16
CA ALA A 61 7.20 -10.14 0.15
C ALA A 61 6.55 -10.57 -1.18
N GLU A 62 6.77 -11.81 -1.62
CA GLU A 62 6.14 -12.36 -2.83
C GLU A 62 4.62 -12.47 -2.69
N GLN A 63 4.11 -12.90 -1.54
CA GLN A 63 2.67 -12.94 -1.27
C GLN A 63 2.05 -11.54 -1.29
N ARG A 64 2.69 -10.56 -0.63
CA ARG A 64 2.22 -9.17 -0.65
C ARG A 64 2.25 -8.59 -2.07
N LEU A 65 3.25 -8.96 -2.87
CA LEU A 65 3.33 -8.53 -4.27
C LEU A 65 2.18 -9.12 -5.09
N ALA A 66 1.89 -10.41 -4.92
CA ALA A 66 0.78 -11.11 -5.57
C ALA A 66 -0.57 -10.46 -5.21
N ASP A 67 -0.83 -10.22 -3.92
CA ASP A 67 -2.05 -9.58 -3.44
C ASP A 67 -2.24 -8.17 -4.02
N GLN A 68 -1.15 -7.38 -4.06
CA GLN A 68 -1.18 -6.05 -4.66
C GLN A 68 -1.42 -6.10 -6.17
N THR A 69 -0.85 -7.07 -6.89
CA THR A 69 -1.13 -7.23 -8.32
C THR A 69 -2.59 -7.60 -8.57
N HIS A 70 -3.17 -8.50 -7.77
CA HIS A 70 -4.60 -8.83 -7.88
C HIS A 70 -5.50 -7.63 -7.60
N ALA A 71 -5.22 -6.86 -6.54
CA ALA A 71 -5.96 -5.64 -6.24
C ALA A 71 -5.86 -4.61 -7.37
N ARG A 72 -4.65 -4.42 -7.93
CA ARG A 72 -4.43 -3.51 -9.06
C ARG A 72 -5.21 -3.93 -10.30
N ASP A 73 -5.25 -5.22 -10.60
CA ASP A 73 -5.93 -5.73 -11.79
C ASP A 73 -7.46 -5.66 -11.62
N ALA A 74 -7.98 -5.88 -10.40
CA ALA A 74 -9.39 -5.63 -10.07
C ALA A 74 -9.76 -4.14 -10.25
N LEU A 75 -8.96 -3.23 -9.71
CA LEU A 75 -9.17 -1.78 -9.88
C LEU A 75 -9.09 -1.34 -11.34
N ARG A 76 -8.23 -1.97 -12.15
CA ARG A 76 -8.18 -1.71 -13.60
C ARG A 76 -9.45 -2.17 -14.30
N ALA A 77 -10.02 -3.31 -13.92
CA ALA A 77 -11.28 -3.78 -14.48
C ALA A 77 -12.44 -2.81 -14.12
N GLU A 78 -12.51 -2.36 -12.87
CA GLU A 78 -13.49 -1.37 -12.42
C GLU A 78 -13.33 -0.01 -13.14
N ALA A 79 -12.09 0.45 -13.31
CA ALA A 79 -11.80 1.67 -14.05
C ALA A 79 -12.21 1.55 -15.52
N ALA A 80 -11.97 0.40 -16.15
CA ALA A 80 -12.39 0.15 -17.53
C ALA A 80 -13.92 0.12 -17.67
N SER A 81 -14.64 -0.51 -16.72
CA SER A 81 -16.11 -0.51 -16.73
C SER A 81 -16.68 0.88 -16.49
N ALA A 82 -16.10 1.67 -15.58
CA ALA A 82 -16.51 3.04 -15.33
C ALA A 82 -16.26 3.94 -16.55
N ALA A 83 -15.10 3.78 -17.20
CA ALA A 83 -14.77 4.50 -18.43
C ALA A 83 -15.73 4.14 -19.58
N ALA A 84 -16.07 2.86 -19.75
CA ALA A 84 -17.05 2.41 -20.74
C ALA A 84 -18.44 3.01 -20.46
N THR A 85 -18.85 3.05 -19.19
CA THR A 85 -20.13 3.67 -18.78
C THR A 85 -20.13 5.16 -19.05
N LEU A 86 -19.03 5.86 -18.73
CA LEU A 86 -18.91 7.29 -18.96
C LEU A 86 -18.88 7.63 -20.46
N HIS A 87 -18.21 6.81 -21.26
CA HIS A 87 -18.23 6.93 -22.72
C HIS A 87 -19.63 6.67 -23.30
N ALA A 88 -20.34 5.66 -22.81
CA ALA A 88 -21.73 5.40 -23.16
C ALA A 88 -22.64 6.60 -22.83
N VAL A 89 -22.50 7.18 -21.64
CA VAL A 89 -23.25 8.38 -21.22
C VAL A 89 -22.88 9.59 -22.08
N SER A 90 -21.60 9.77 -22.40
CA SER A 90 -21.13 10.88 -23.27
C SER A 90 -21.63 10.74 -24.70
N ALA A 91 -21.56 9.54 -25.28
CA ALA A 91 -22.08 9.26 -26.62
C ALA A 91 -23.60 9.46 -26.68
N ALA A 92 -24.31 9.06 -25.62
CA ALA A 92 -25.72 9.34 -25.43
C ALA A 92 -26.00 10.85 -25.32
N SER A 93 -25.20 11.62 -24.58
CA SER A 93 -25.41 13.06 -24.43
C SER A 93 -25.08 13.87 -25.68
N ASP A 94 -24.09 13.45 -26.45
CA ASP A 94 -23.54 14.27 -27.53
C ASP A 94 -24.32 14.14 -28.85
N HIS A 95 -25.07 13.04 -29.05
CA HIS A 95 -25.65 12.72 -30.37
C HIS A 95 -27.16 12.48 -30.40
N ALA A 96 -27.82 12.33 -29.25
CA ALA A 96 -29.26 12.13 -29.22
C ALA A 96 -29.97 13.40 -28.77
N ASP A 97 -30.82 13.94 -29.66
CA ASP A 97 -31.81 14.94 -29.29
C ASP A 97 -32.89 14.25 -28.44
N TRP A 98 -32.58 14.00 -27.16
CA TRP A 98 -33.45 13.29 -26.21
C TRP A 98 -34.84 13.92 -26.13
N SER A 99 -34.93 15.21 -26.45
CA SER A 99 -36.18 15.94 -26.59
C SER A 99 -37.14 15.27 -27.60
N ILE A 100 -36.64 14.78 -28.73
CA ILE A 100 -37.43 14.15 -29.79
C ILE A 100 -37.84 12.74 -29.38
N LEU A 101 -36.92 11.96 -28.81
CA LEU A 101 -37.21 10.60 -28.35
C LEU A 101 -38.21 10.62 -27.18
N LEU A 102 -38.02 11.50 -26.21
CA LEU A 102 -38.95 11.70 -25.10
C LEU A 102 -40.29 12.25 -25.58
N ALA A 103 -40.32 13.17 -26.54
CA ALA A 103 -41.57 13.65 -27.14
C ALA A 103 -42.30 12.52 -27.89
N TYR A 104 -41.57 11.64 -28.58
CA TYR A 104 -42.14 10.49 -29.28
C TYR A 104 -42.71 9.46 -28.29
N ILE A 105 -41.97 9.12 -27.24
CA ILE A 105 -42.44 8.23 -26.17
C ILE A 105 -43.65 8.84 -25.45
N ALA A 106 -43.60 10.14 -25.11
CA ALA A 106 -44.73 10.84 -24.48
C ALA A 106 -45.97 10.83 -25.38
N ARG A 107 -45.79 11.00 -26.70
CA ARG A 107 -46.88 10.93 -27.67
C ARG A 107 -47.47 9.52 -27.81
N LEU A 108 -46.64 8.48 -27.73
CA LEU A 108 -47.09 7.08 -27.74
C LEU A 108 -47.83 6.70 -26.45
N CYS A 109 -47.32 7.12 -25.28
CA CYS A 109 -47.93 6.88 -23.98
C CYS A 109 -49.25 7.63 -23.78
N GLY A 110 -49.38 8.83 -24.38
CA GLY A 110 -50.49 9.75 -24.14
C GLY A 110 -50.68 10.08 -22.66
N ASP A 111 -51.90 10.44 -22.26
CA ASP A 111 -52.25 10.77 -20.86
C ASP A 111 -52.55 9.54 -19.98
N ARG A 112 -52.32 8.33 -20.50
CA ARG A 112 -52.75 7.07 -19.84
C ARG A 112 -51.67 6.39 -19.03
N ILE A 113 -50.41 6.63 -19.38
CA ILE A 113 -49.24 5.99 -18.77
C ILE A 113 -48.35 7.08 -18.19
N THR A 114 -48.07 6.98 -16.90
CA THR A 114 -47.09 7.85 -16.22
C THR A 114 -45.76 7.12 -16.20
N LEU A 115 -44.74 7.69 -16.84
CA LEU A 115 -43.39 7.14 -16.83
C LEU A 115 -42.75 7.41 -15.46
N GLY A 116 -42.25 6.36 -14.82
CA GLY A 116 -41.58 6.45 -13.52
C GLY A 116 -40.06 6.58 -13.66
N SER A 117 -39.45 5.71 -14.46
CA SER A 117 -38.02 5.74 -14.73
C SER A 117 -37.69 5.23 -16.12
N LEU A 118 -36.64 5.77 -16.71
CA LEU A 118 -36.09 5.37 -17.99
C LEU A 118 -34.60 5.17 -17.80
N ILE A 119 -34.12 3.95 -18.01
CA ILE A 119 -32.72 3.57 -17.83
C ILE A 119 -32.23 3.08 -19.19
N LEU A 120 -31.10 3.64 -19.65
CA LEU A 120 -30.36 3.07 -20.77
C LEU A 120 -29.22 2.23 -20.20
N GLU A 121 -29.17 0.97 -20.61
CA GLU A 121 -28.08 0.06 -20.31
C GLU A 121 -27.35 -0.28 -21.62
N PRO A 122 -26.01 -0.42 -21.62
CA PRO A 122 -25.30 -0.88 -22.80
C PRO A 122 -25.74 -2.31 -23.13
N GLY A 123 -26.06 -2.57 -24.40
CA GLY A 123 -26.51 -3.89 -24.86
C GLY A 123 -25.42 -4.94 -24.66
N ALA A 124 -25.81 -6.21 -24.46
CA ALA A 124 -24.89 -7.30 -24.16
C ALA A 124 -23.75 -7.48 -25.19
N ASP A 125 -24.02 -7.11 -26.45
CA ASP A 125 -23.06 -7.23 -27.56
C ASP A 125 -22.12 -6.02 -27.69
N GLY A 126 -22.29 -4.99 -26.85
CA GLY A 126 -21.49 -3.75 -26.89
C GLY A 126 -21.78 -2.83 -28.08
N ASP A 127 -22.63 -3.26 -29.03
CA ASP A 127 -23.05 -2.49 -30.20
C ASP A 127 -24.54 -2.15 -30.08
N GLY A 128 -24.84 -1.13 -29.25
CA GLY A 128 -26.21 -0.65 -29.03
C GLY A 128 -26.54 -0.38 -27.57
N PHE A 129 -27.78 0.06 -27.34
CA PHE A 129 -28.31 0.35 -26.01
C PHE A 129 -29.68 -0.30 -25.83
N ASP A 130 -29.86 -0.94 -24.68
CA ASP A 130 -31.16 -1.44 -24.25
C ASP A 130 -31.87 -0.34 -23.44
N LEU A 131 -33.06 0.04 -23.91
CA LEU A 131 -33.89 1.03 -23.24
C LEU A 131 -34.88 0.33 -22.32
N ARG A 132 -34.67 0.45 -21.02
CA ARG A 132 -35.58 -0.06 -20.00
C ARG A 132 -36.51 1.05 -19.51
N ILE A 133 -37.79 0.91 -19.83
CA ILE A 133 -38.84 1.85 -19.42
C ILE A 133 -39.66 1.23 -18.28
N GLN A 134 -39.81 1.96 -17.19
CA GLN A 134 -40.71 1.60 -16.10
C GLN A 134 -41.77 2.70 -15.95
N GLY A 135 -43.04 2.30 -15.93
CA GLY A 135 -44.16 3.21 -15.80
C GLY A 135 -45.36 2.57 -15.11
N GLN A 136 -46.37 3.39 -14.84
CA GLN A 136 -47.66 2.97 -14.29
C GLN A 136 -48.77 3.37 -15.25
N GLY A 137 -49.56 2.38 -15.67
CA GLY A 137 -50.79 2.59 -16.43
C GLY A 137 -52.02 2.64 -15.51
N ARG A 138 -53.08 3.33 -15.93
CA ARG A 138 -54.35 3.37 -15.18
C ARG A 138 -55.10 2.03 -15.25
N ALA A 139 -54.97 1.30 -16.36
CA ALA A 139 -55.51 -0.05 -16.52
C ALA A 139 -54.47 -1.00 -17.14
N GLN A 140 -54.61 -2.31 -16.89
CA GLN A 140 -53.74 -3.34 -17.47
C GLN A 140 -53.77 -3.33 -19.01
N GLN A 141 -54.91 -2.92 -19.59
CA GLN A 141 -55.09 -2.78 -21.05
C GLN A 141 -54.19 -1.69 -21.64
N ASP A 142 -53.91 -0.62 -20.88
CA ASP A 142 -53.02 0.46 -21.31
C ASP A 142 -51.55 -0.02 -21.35
N ILE A 143 -51.17 -0.93 -20.44
CA ILE A 143 -49.83 -1.54 -20.41
C ILE A 143 -49.65 -2.52 -21.58
N ALA A 144 -50.67 -3.33 -21.85
CA ALA A 144 -50.63 -4.31 -22.96
C ALA A 144 -50.61 -3.66 -24.35
N ALA A 145 -51.09 -2.42 -24.49
CA ALA A 145 -50.99 -1.66 -25.74
C ALA A 145 -49.58 -1.09 -25.99
N PHE A 146 -48.69 -1.19 -25.00
CA PHE A 146 -47.33 -0.62 -25.04
C PHE A 146 -46.23 -1.66 -25.28
N THR A 147 -46.51 -2.94 -24.99
CA THR A 147 -45.65 -4.10 -25.34
C THR A 147 -45.85 -4.53 -26.78
#